data_AF-A0A1L5L4B6-F1
#
_entry.id   AF-A0A1L5L4B6-F1
#
_cell.length_a   1.000
_cell.length_b   1.000
_cell.length_c   1.000
_cell.angle_alpha   90.00
_cell.angle_beta   90.00
_cell.angle_gamma   90.00
#
_symmetry.space_group_name_H-M   'P 1'
#
loop_
_entity.id
_entity.type
_entity.pdbx_description
1 polymer ?
#
loop_
_entity_poly.entity_id
_entity_poly.type
_entity_poly.pdbx_seq_one_letter_code
_entity_poly.pdbx_strand_id
1 'polypeptide(L)'
;DGVESPVEGYRFGDLNHVYGYQWRSWPKPDGRFIDQIAQAVELIRHNPESRRIIVSAWNVAEIGDMALPPCHVLFQFYVAGGRLSCQLYQRSADTFLGVPFNIASYALLTLMTAQVCGLEPGEFVHTLGDAHLYLNHMEQADEQLSREPRPLPVMRLNPDVKSLFDFRYGDFTLEGYDPWPAIKAPMSF
;
A
#
# COMPACT_ATOMS: atom_id res chain seq x y z
N ASP A 1 -27.82 13.51 7.36
CA ASP A 1 -28.18 14.93 7.47
C ASP A 1 -27.59 15.80 6.37
N GLY A 2 -28.03 15.63 5.11
CA GLY A 2 -28.14 16.69 4.09
C GLY A 2 -27.05 17.76 3.89
N VAL A 3 -25.83 17.61 4.40
CA VAL A 3 -24.75 18.56 4.12
C VAL A 3 -24.15 18.15 2.79
N GLU A 4 -24.28 18.99 1.77
CA GLU A 4 -23.53 18.83 0.52
C GLU A 4 -22.04 19.04 0.79
N SER A 5 -21.18 18.22 0.16
CA SER A 5 -19.74 18.41 0.27
C SER A 5 -19.37 19.84 -0.18
N PRO A 6 -18.39 20.50 0.46
CA PRO A 6 -17.87 21.77 -0.03
C PRO A 6 -17.22 21.66 -1.43
N VAL A 7 -17.03 20.44 -1.93
CA VAL A 7 -16.52 20.16 -3.27
C VAL A 7 -17.66 19.63 -4.15
N GLU A 8 -17.93 20.33 -5.25
CA GLU A 8 -18.97 19.96 -6.22
C GLU A 8 -18.73 18.52 -6.75
N GLY A 9 -19.76 17.69 -6.68
CA GLY A 9 -19.70 16.27 -7.10
C GLY A 9 -19.36 15.27 -6.00
N TYR A 10 -19.14 15.71 -4.75
CA TYR A 10 -18.75 14.83 -3.64
C TYR A 10 -19.78 14.76 -2.51
N ARG A 11 -19.68 13.72 -1.68
CA ARG A 11 -20.51 13.48 -0.48
C ARG A 11 -19.64 13.48 0.78
N PHE A 12 -20.24 13.77 1.94
CA PHE A 12 -19.55 13.59 3.22
C PHE A 12 -19.07 12.14 3.38
N GLY A 13 -17.77 11.98 3.63
CA GLY A 13 -17.08 10.69 3.66
C GLY A 13 -16.20 10.43 2.43
N ASP A 14 -16.32 11.23 1.36
CA ASP A 14 -15.41 11.17 0.24
C ASP A 14 -14.08 11.84 0.58
N LEU A 15 -12.97 11.17 0.27
CA LEU A 15 -11.61 11.63 0.55
C LEU A 15 -10.97 12.36 -0.64
N ASN A 16 -11.75 12.75 -1.65
CA ASN A 16 -11.29 13.22 -2.97
C ASN A 16 -10.38 12.19 -3.69
N HIS A 17 -9.50 12.67 -4.56
CA HIS A 17 -8.63 11.89 -5.43
C HIS A 17 -7.40 11.30 -4.68
N VAL A 18 -7.65 10.51 -3.63
CA VAL A 18 -6.61 9.77 -2.88
C VAL A 18 -6.19 8.47 -3.61
N TYR A 19 -5.48 7.57 -2.93
CA TYR A 19 -4.83 6.38 -3.51
C TYR A 19 -5.67 5.61 -4.53
N GLY A 20 -6.92 5.24 -4.19
CA GLY A 20 -7.77 4.45 -5.08
C GLY A 20 -8.06 5.14 -6.42
N TYR A 21 -8.32 6.45 -6.39
CA TYR A 21 -8.54 7.24 -7.59
C TYR A 21 -7.26 7.34 -8.41
N GLN A 22 -6.12 7.64 -7.79
CA GLN A 22 -4.85 7.73 -8.52
C GLN A 22 -4.46 6.39 -9.14
N TRP A 23 -4.66 5.28 -8.43
CA TRP A 23 -4.27 3.96 -8.92
C TRP A 23 -5.15 3.41 -10.04
N ARG A 24 -6.44 3.71 -10.01
CA ARG A 24 -7.44 3.07 -10.90
C ARG A 24 -8.12 4.02 -11.88
N SER A 25 -8.03 5.32 -11.64
CA SER A 25 -8.78 6.36 -12.33
C SER A 25 -7.95 7.62 -12.58
N TRP A 26 -6.63 7.49 -12.78
CA TRP A 26 -5.75 8.65 -12.97
C TRP A 26 -6.22 9.49 -14.18
N PRO A 27 -6.51 10.79 -14.03
CA PRO A 27 -7.17 11.58 -15.06
C PRO A 27 -6.22 11.93 -16.20
N LYS A 28 -6.75 11.88 -17.43
CA LYS A 28 -6.06 12.37 -18.63
C LYS A 28 -6.65 13.73 -19.07
N PRO A 29 -5.86 14.58 -19.74
CA PRO A 29 -6.36 15.85 -20.28
C PRO A 29 -7.52 15.71 -21.28
N ASP A 30 -7.71 14.52 -21.87
CA ASP A 30 -8.78 14.23 -22.82
C ASP A 30 -10.06 13.67 -22.16
N GLY A 31 -10.15 13.69 -20.82
CA GLY A 31 -11.31 13.22 -20.06
C GLY A 31 -11.38 11.70 -19.86
N ARG A 32 -10.44 10.93 -20.41
CA ARG A 32 -10.29 9.50 -20.08
C ARG A 32 -9.50 9.34 -18.78
N PHE A 33 -9.37 8.09 -18.32
CA PHE A 33 -8.53 7.75 -17.17
C PHE A 33 -7.54 6.63 -17.47
N ILE A 34 -6.54 6.50 -16.61
CA ILE A 34 -5.52 5.45 -16.62
C ILE A 34 -5.73 4.57 -15.39
N ASP A 35 -5.95 3.27 -15.62
CA ASP A 35 -5.90 2.25 -14.60
C ASP A 35 -4.47 1.71 -14.49
N GLN A 36 -3.67 2.32 -13.61
CA GLN A 36 -2.25 2.00 -13.43
C GLN A 36 -2.06 0.57 -12.89
N ILE A 37 -2.97 0.09 -12.03
CA ILE A 37 -2.90 -1.27 -11.46
C ILE A 37 -3.15 -2.32 -12.54
N ALA A 38 -4.20 -2.14 -13.35
CA ALA A 38 -4.48 -3.05 -14.46
C ALA A 38 -3.31 -3.07 -15.46
N GLN A 39 -2.76 -1.91 -15.79
CA GLN A 39 -1.59 -1.82 -16.67
C GLN A 39 -0.35 -2.50 -16.07
N ALA A 40 -0.12 -2.37 -14.76
CA ALA A 40 0.97 -3.06 -14.08
C ALA A 40 0.82 -4.59 -14.16
N VAL A 41 -0.35 -5.13 -13.86
CA VAL A 41 -0.65 -6.58 -13.96
C VAL A 41 -0.46 -7.07 -15.40
N GLU A 42 -0.94 -6.33 -16.39
CA GLU A 42 -0.78 -6.69 -17.80
C GLU A 42 0.69 -6.65 -18.25
N LEU A 43 1.46 -5.67 -17.78
CA LEU A 43 2.91 -5.62 -18.03
C LEU A 43 3.63 -6.80 -17.38
N ILE A 44 3.28 -7.17 -16.15
CA ILE A 44 3.88 -8.33 -15.47
C ILE A 44 3.64 -9.61 -16.28
N ARG A 45 2.42 -9.80 -16.79
CA ARG A 45 2.05 -11.01 -17.56
C ARG A 45 2.73 -11.10 -18.93
N HIS A 46 2.86 -9.96 -19.63
CA HIS A 46 3.27 -9.95 -21.04
C HIS A 46 4.69 -9.44 -21.27
N ASN A 47 5.26 -8.69 -20.33
CA ASN A 47 6.61 -8.13 -20.38
C ASN A 47 7.23 -8.02 -18.97
N PRO A 48 7.43 -9.15 -18.27
CA PRO A 48 7.87 -9.19 -16.87
C PRO A 48 9.21 -8.50 -16.62
N GLU A 49 10.09 -8.45 -17.61
CA GLU A 49 11.42 -7.81 -17.55
C GLU A 49 11.35 -6.28 -17.68
N SER A 50 10.13 -5.72 -17.83
CA SER A 50 9.92 -4.29 -17.93
C SER A 50 10.46 -3.57 -16.69
N ARG A 51 11.31 -2.58 -16.91
CA ARG A 51 11.78 -1.65 -15.86
C ARG A 51 10.82 -0.49 -15.62
N ARG A 52 9.57 -0.62 -16.10
CA ARG A 52 8.55 0.44 -16.10
C ARG A 52 7.22 -0.01 -15.47
N ILE A 53 7.24 -1.09 -14.68
CA ILE A 53 6.05 -1.57 -13.96
C ILE A 53 5.88 -0.71 -12.70
N ILE A 54 5.41 0.52 -12.89
CA ILE A 54 5.35 1.57 -11.86
C ILE A 54 3.91 2.04 -11.69
N VAL A 55 3.53 2.27 -10.43
CA VAL A 55 2.26 2.90 -10.07
C VAL A 55 2.57 4.11 -9.17
N SER A 56 2.02 5.27 -9.52
CA SER A 56 2.19 6.51 -8.76
C SER A 56 0.88 6.98 -8.17
N ALA A 57 0.91 7.44 -6.92
CA ALA A 57 -0.17 8.21 -6.31
C ALA A 57 0.12 9.73 -6.32
N TRP A 58 1.31 10.15 -6.76
CA TRP A 58 1.74 11.55 -6.69
C TRP A 58 1.29 12.36 -7.90
N ASN A 59 0.04 12.82 -7.87
CA ASN A 59 -0.49 13.73 -8.88
C ASN A 59 -0.20 15.19 -8.52
N VAL A 60 0.84 15.76 -9.12
CA VAL A 60 1.26 17.16 -8.89
C VAL A 60 0.14 18.17 -9.16
N ALA A 61 -0.75 17.87 -10.11
CA ALA A 61 -1.84 18.77 -10.47
C ALA A 61 -2.96 18.82 -9.41
N GLU A 62 -3.10 17.79 -8.58
CA GLU A 62 -4.22 17.64 -7.65
C GLU A 62 -3.79 17.64 -6.18
N ILE A 63 -2.48 17.62 -5.91
CA ILE A 63 -1.97 17.39 -4.56
C ILE A 63 -2.43 18.44 -3.53
N GLY A 64 -2.66 19.67 -3.98
CA GLY A 64 -3.19 20.75 -3.14
C GLY A 64 -4.66 20.57 -2.74
N ASP A 65 -5.41 19.76 -3.50
CA ASP A 65 -6.85 19.53 -3.31
C ASP A 65 -7.14 18.19 -2.58
N MET A 66 -6.10 17.42 -2.28
CA MET A 66 -6.20 16.17 -1.52
C MET A 66 -6.31 16.46 -0.02
N ALA A 67 -7.26 15.82 0.66
CA ALA A 67 -7.44 15.96 2.12
C ALA A 67 -6.16 15.57 2.90
N LEU A 68 -5.42 14.59 2.40
CA LEU A 68 -4.07 14.27 2.85
C LEU A 68 -3.23 13.82 1.64
N PRO A 69 -2.16 14.56 1.27
CA PRO A 69 -1.27 14.14 0.21
C PRO A 69 -0.68 12.75 0.47
N PRO A 70 -0.61 11.86 -0.53
CA PRO A 70 -0.13 10.49 -0.37
C PRO A 70 1.24 10.41 0.33
N CYS A 71 1.31 9.66 1.43
CA CYS A 71 2.60 9.30 2.06
C CYS A 71 3.34 8.26 1.21
N HIS A 72 2.59 7.33 0.62
CA HIS A 72 3.10 6.38 -0.37
C HIS A 72 3.05 7.01 -1.76
N VAL A 73 4.20 7.45 -2.27
CA VAL A 73 4.28 8.27 -3.48
C VAL A 73 4.19 7.39 -4.71
N LEU A 74 5.00 6.32 -4.77
CA LEU A 74 5.03 5.37 -5.88
C LEU A 74 5.54 4.02 -5.40
N PHE A 75 5.20 2.98 -6.16
CA PHE A 75 5.84 1.68 -6.04
C PHE A 75 6.16 1.09 -7.42
N GLN A 76 7.18 0.25 -7.45
CA GLN A 76 7.66 -0.43 -8.65
C GLN A 76 7.69 -1.94 -8.41
N PHE A 77 7.14 -2.70 -9.36
CA PHE A 77 7.32 -4.15 -9.39
C PHE A 77 8.55 -4.54 -10.21
N TYR A 78 9.11 -5.69 -9.85
CA TYR A 78 10.24 -6.31 -10.54
C TYR A 78 10.03 -7.81 -10.58
N VAL A 79 10.29 -8.45 -11.73
CA VAL A 79 10.21 -9.90 -11.88
C VAL A 79 11.59 -10.44 -12.23
N ALA A 80 12.03 -11.46 -11.50
CA ALA A 80 13.25 -12.20 -11.83
C ALA A 80 13.16 -13.64 -11.31
N GLY A 81 13.60 -14.61 -12.12
CA GLY A 81 13.63 -16.01 -11.72
C GLY A 81 12.26 -16.58 -11.32
N GLY A 82 11.18 -16.11 -11.96
CA GLY A 82 9.80 -16.52 -11.63
C GLY A 82 9.24 -15.91 -10.34
N ARG A 83 9.93 -14.92 -9.75
CA ARG A 83 9.53 -14.25 -8.51
C ARG A 83 9.20 -12.79 -8.74
N LEU A 84 8.14 -12.29 -8.07
CA LEU A 84 7.71 -10.88 -8.12
C LEU A 84 8.07 -10.15 -6.83
N SER A 85 8.89 -9.10 -6.96
CA SER A 85 9.26 -8.18 -5.89
C SER A 85 8.55 -6.84 -6.06
N CYS A 86 8.38 -6.09 -4.96
CA CYS A 86 7.80 -4.75 -4.95
C CYS A 86 8.68 -3.81 -4.14
N GLN A 87 9.01 -2.64 -4.71
CA GLN A 87 9.67 -1.56 -3.99
C GLN A 87 8.71 -0.39 -3.79
N LEU A 88 8.55 0.07 -2.56
CA LEU A 88 7.77 1.26 -2.21
C LEU A 88 8.69 2.43 -1.90
N TYR A 89 8.40 3.62 -2.46
CA TYR A 89 8.93 4.88 -1.97
C TYR A 89 7.87 5.64 -1.15
N GLN A 90 8.12 5.76 0.15
CA GLN A 90 7.28 6.48 1.10
C GLN A 90 7.98 7.78 1.53
N ARG A 91 7.41 8.93 1.19
CA ARG A 91 8.05 10.25 1.46
C ARG A 91 8.10 10.63 2.93
N SER A 92 7.18 10.11 3.74
CA SER A 92 6.95 10.51 5.13
C SER A 92 6.41 9.30 5.90
N ALA A 93 7.09 8.93 6.96
CA ALA A 93 6.90 7.66 7.65
C ALA A 93 7.00 7.83 9.16
N ASP A 94 5.83 7.87 9.81
CA ASP A 94 5.70 7.63 11.24
C ASP A 94 6.14 6.18 11.52
N THR A 95 7.31 6.04 12.15
CA THR A 95 7.94 4.74 12.37
C THR A 95 7.23 3.88 13.40
N PHE A 96 6.47 4.47 14.34
CA PHE A 96 5.82 3.74 15.41
C PHE A 96 4.41 3.30 15.04
N LEU A 97 3.57 4.22 14.57
CA LEU A 97 2.18 3.89 14.21
C LEU A 97 2.02 3.53 12.74
N GLY A 98 2.68 4.25 11.82
CA GLY A 98 2.42 4.13 10.38
C GLY A 98 3.11 2.93 9.73
N VAL A 99 4.43 2.87 9.85
CA VAL A 99 5.29 1.91 9.14
C VAL A 99 4.88 0.45 9.33
N PRO A 100 4.48 -0.03 10.53
CA PRO A 100 4.02 -1.42 10.68
C PRO A 100 2.83 -1.77 9.77
N PHE A 101 1.86 -0.87 9.62
CA PHE A 101 0.74 -1.06 8.68
C PHE A 101 1.19 -0.95 7.23
N ASN A 102 2.12 -0.04 6.92
CA ASN A 102 2.63 0.15 5.56
C ASN A 102 3.35 -1.10 5.05
N ILE A 103 4.19 -1.73 5.89
CA ILE A 103 4.88 -2.99 5.57
C ILE A 103 3.86 -4.09 5.26
N ALA A 104 2.88 -4.29 6.14
CA ALA A 104 1.87 -5.32 5.96
C ALA A 104 1.04 -5.10 4.67
N SER A 105 0.66 -3.85 4.39
CA SER A 105 -0.15 -3.50 3.23
C SER A 105 0.55 -3.81 1.90
N TYR A 106 1.82 -3.43 1.75
CA TYR A 106 2.54 -3.64 0.49
C TYR A 106 3.12 -5.04 0.35
N ALA A 107 3.45 -5.71 1.46
CA ALA A 107 3.73 -7.14 1.44
C ALA A 107 2.49 -7.91 0.94
N LEU A 108 1.29 -7.57 1.44
CA LEU A 108 0.05 -8.20 0.97
C LEU A 108 -0.22 -7.91 -0.51
N LEU A 109 -0.05 -6.67 -0.97
CA LEU A 109 -0.17 -6.32 -2.39
C LEU A 109 0.81 -7.14 -3.27
N THR A 110 2.02 -7.34 -2.79
CA THR A 110 3.05 -8.15 -3.46
C THR A 110 2.59 -9.61 -3.59
N LEU A 111 2.08 -10.20 -2.50
CA LEU A 111 1.54 -11.57 -2.49
C LEU A 111 0.35 -11.73 -3.44
N MET A 112 -0.62 -10.81 -3.37
CA MET A 112 -1.81 -10.82 -4.24
C MET A 112 -1.42 -10.72 -5.71
N THR A 113 -0.52 -9.80 -6.05
CA THR A 113 -0.06 -9.55 -7.43
C THR A 113 0.72 -10.74 -7.98
N ALA A 114 1.61 -11.32 -7.16
CA ALA A 114 2.36 -12.52 -7.53
C ALA A 114 1.39 -13.68 -7.88
N GLN A 115 0.41 -13.96 -7.00
CA GLN A 115 -0.57 -15.02 -7.23
C GLN A 115 -1.34 -14.86 -8.54
N VAL A 116 -1.93 -13.69 -8.80
CA VAL A 116 -2.76 -13.49 -9.99
C VAL A 116 -1.96 -13.42 -11.29
N CYS A 117 -0.64 -13.29 -11.19
CA CYS A 117 0.29 -13.36 -12.31
C CYS A 117 0.96 -14.73 -12.45
N GLY A 118 0.65 -15.70 -11.58
CA GLY A 118 1.27 -17.03 -11.60
C GLY A 118 2.75 -17.02 -11.23
N LEU A 119 3.16 -16.10 -10.37
CA LEU A 119 4.54 -15.92 -9.89
C LEU A 119 4.64 -16.24 -8.39
N GLU A 120 5.84 -16.58 -7.96
CA GLU A 120 6.16 -16.70 -6.54
C GLU A 120 6.45 -15.31 -5.94
N PRO A 121 6.17 -15.06 -4.65
CA PRO A 121 6.58 -13.81 -4.03
C PRO A 121 8.11 -13.73 -3.86
N GLY A 122 8.64 -12.57 -4.23
CA GLY A 122 10.02 -12.16 -4.05
C GLY A 122 10.19 -11.33 -2.78
N GLU A 123 10.78 -10.15 -2.91
CA GLU A 123 11.07 -9.24 -1.80
C GLU A 123 10.12 -8.04 -1.81
N PHE A 124 9.78 -7.58 -0.61
CA PHE A 124 9.24 -6.24 -0.41
C PHE A 124 10.36 -5.32 0.08
N VAL A 125 10.68 -4.29 -0.71
CA VAL A 125 11.72 -3.30 -0.42
C VAL A 125 11.06 -1.98 -0.05
N HIS A 126 11.29 -1.50 1.17
CA HIS A 126 10.64 -0.29 1.69
C HIS A 126 11.64 0.86 1.80
N THR A 127 11.53 1.82 0.90
CA THR A 127 12.35 3.04 0.91
C THR A 127 11.59 4.16 1.61
N LEU A 128 12.24 4.77 2.62
CA LEU A 128 11.69 5.88 3.38
C LEU A 128 12.41 7.18 3.01
N GLY A 129 11.65 8.25 2.85
CA GLY A 129 12.14 9.63 2.78
C GLY A 129 12.37 10.17 4.19
N ASP A 130 11.47 11.03 4.66
CA ASP A 130 11.46 11.46 6.06
C ASP A 130 10.90 10.31 6.94
N ALA A 131 11.80 9.61 7.62
CA ALA A 131 11.48 8.63 8.64
C ALA A 131 11.61 9.26 10.02
N HIS A 132 10.51 9.34 10.76
CA HIS A 132 10.44 10.05 12.03
C HIS A 132 9.71 9.26 13.11
N LEU A 133 10.10 9.50 14.34
CA LEU A 133 9.42 9.06 15.55
C LEU A 133 8.88 10.32 16.25
N TYR A 134 7.58 10.35 16.56
CA TYR A 134 7.04 11.46 17.33
C TYR A 134 7.54 11.41 18.77
N LEU A 135 7.80 12.59 19.35
CA LEU A 135 8.36 12.69 20.71
C LEU A 135 7.45 12.07 21.79
N ASN A 136 6.13 12.07 21.57
CA ASN A 136 5.15 11.44 22.45
C ASN A 136 5.03 9.91 22.26
N HIS A 137 5.87 9.31 21.42
CA HIS A 137 5.94 7.85 21.18
C HIS A 137 7.25 7.21 21.68
N MET A 138 8.14 8.00 22.31
CA MET A 138 9.47 7.52 22.73
C MET A 138 9.38 6.36 23.74
N GLU A 139 8.56 6.48 24.78
CA GLU A 139 8.40 5.43 25.80
C GLU A 139 7.84 4.13 25.19
N GLN A 140 6.91 4.26 24.25
CA GLN A 140 6.31 3.12 23.55
C GLN A 140 7.32 2.43 22.63
N ALA A 141 8.18 3.20 21.95
CA ALA A 141 9.25 2.65 21.15
C ALA A 141 10.28 1.91 22.01
N ASP A 142 10.67 2.47 23.16
CA ASP A 142 11.58 1.82 24.11
C ASP A 142 10.98 0.51 24.66
N GLU A 143 9.69 0.49 24.99
CA GLU A 143 8.98 -0.73 25.39
C GLU A 143 9.03 -1.78 24.27
N GLN A 144 8.78 -1.39 23.00
CA GLN A 144 8.82 -2.31 21.87
C GLN A 144 10.22 -2.88 21.64
N LEU A 145 11.26 -2.05 21.75
CA LEU A 145 12.66 -2.44 21.59
C LEU A 145 13.16 -3.37 22.71
N SER A 146 12.49 -3.39 23.87
CA SER A 146 12.81 -4.31 24.96
C SER A 146 12.34 -5.75 24.71
N ARG A 147 11.48 -5.98 23.70
CA ARG A 147 10.84 -7.28 23.43
C ARG A 147 11.65 -8.10 22.42
N GLU A 148 11.80 -9.39 22.69
CA GLU A 148 12.44 -10.32 21.75
C GLU A 148 11.49 -10.62 20.56
N PRO A 149 11.93 -10.48 19.30
CA PRO A 149 11.13 -10.85 18.14
C PRO A 149 10.74 -12.33 18.16
N ARG A 150 9.47 -12.62 17.84
CA ARG A 150 8.94 -13.98 17.68
C ARG A 150 8.95 -14.40 16.20
N PRO A 151 8.78 -15.69 15.88
CA PRO A 151 8.64 -16.14 14.49
C PRO A 151 7.56 -15.35 13.74
N LEU A 152 7.85 -15.01 12.48
CA LEU A 152 6.89 -14.30 11.62
C LEU A 152 5.68 -15.20 11.29
N PRO A 153 4.48 -14.62 11.17
CA PRO A 153 3.30 -15.35 10.71
C PRO A 153 3.40 -15.70 9.21
N VAL A 154 2.49 -16.55 8.75
CA VAL A 154 2.35 -16.89 7.33
C VAL A 154 1.01 -16.38 6.81
N MET A 155 1.03 -15.59 5.74
CA MET A 155 -0.18 -15.18 5.02
C MET A 155 -0.55 -16.23 3.98
N ARG A 156 -1.78 -16.75 4.06
CA ARG A 156 -2.39 -17.63 3.06
C ARG A 156 -3.45 -16.86 2.26
N LEU A 157 -3.43 -17.04 0.96
CA LEU A 157 -4.39 -16.47 0.02
C LEU A 157 -5.23 -17.60 -0.57
N ASN A 158 -6.51 -17.35 -0.82
CA ASN A 158 -7.37 -18.29 -1.52
C ASN A 158 -6.83 -18.53 -2.94
N PRO A 159 -6.41 -19.77 -3.28
CA PRO A 159 -5.80 -20.07 -4.57
C PRO A 159 -6.76 -19.96 -5.75
N ASP A 160 -8.08 -19.95 -5.52
CA ASP A 160 -9.09 -19.88 -6.57
C ASP A 160 -9.24 -18.47 -7.15
N VAL A 161 -8.76 -17.44 -6.44
CA VAL A 161 -8.82 -16.05 -6.92
C VAL A 161 -7.77 -15.80 -8.01
N LYS A 162 -8.23 -15.42 -9.21
CA LYS A 162 -7.40 -15.22 -10.42
C LYS A 162 -7.28 -13.76 -10.89
N SER A 163 -7.97 -12.84 -10.21
CA SER A 163 -7.94 -11.41 -10.49
C SER A 163 -7.60 -10.65 -9.22
N LEU A 164 -6.76 -9.62 -9.35
CA LEU A 164 -6.40 -8.76 -8.23
C LEU A 164 -7.62 -8.05 -7.62
N PHE A 165 -8.68 -7.89 -8.42
CA PHE A 165 -9.90 -7.16 -8.07
C PHE A 165 -11.01 -8.05 -7.49
N ASP A 166 -10.83 -9.38 -7.52
CA ASP A 166 -11.84 -10.32 -7.05
C ASP A 166 -11.62 -10.76 -5.60
N PHE A 167 -10.46 -10.43 -5.01
CA PHE A 167 -10.16 -10.70 -3.61
C PHE A 167 -11.16 -10.05 -2.66
N ARG A 168 -11.58 -10.82 -1.65
CA ARG A 168 -12.45 -10.41 -0.56
C ARG A 168 -11.78 -10.69 0.78
N TYR A 169 -12.31 -10.12 1.85
CA TYR A 169 -11.78 -10.32 3.21
C TYR A 169 -11.58 -11.81 3.58
N GLY A 170 -12.54 -12.67 3.20
CA GLY A 170 -12.47 -14.11 3.50
C GLY A 170 -11.41 -14.89 2.70
N ASP A 171 -10.74 -14.27 1.73
CA ASP A 171 -9.70 -14.92 0.92
C ASP A 171 -8.31 -14.85 1.57
N PHE A 172 -8.20 -14.29 2.78
CA PHE A 172 -6.95 -14.11 3.49
C PHE A 172 -6.98 -14.80 4.84
N THR A 173 -5.94 -15.55 5.17
CA THR A 173 -5.76 -16.15 6.50
C THR A 173 -4.34 -15.90 6.98
N LEU A 174 -4.20 -15.32 8.16
CA LEU A 174 -2.91 -15.11 8.82
C LEU A 174 -2.69 -16.20 9.86
N GLU A 175 -1.79 -17.14 9.56
CA GLU A 175 -1.50 -18.31 10.39
C GLU A 175 -0.28 -18.06 11.28
N GLY A 176 -0.32 -18.58 12.51
CA GLY A 176 0.82 -18.51 13.43
C GLY A 176 1.15 -17.10 13.94
N TYR A 177 0.19 -16.18 13.90
CA TYR A 177 0.39 -14.84 14.46
C TYR A 177 0.29 -14.84 15.99
N ASP A 178 1.44 -14.80 16.64
CA ASP A 178 1.59 -14.78 18.11
C ASP A 178 2.34 -13.50 18.54
N PRO A 179 1.70 -12.31 18.49
CA PRO A 179 2.36 -11.06 18.82
C PRO A 179 2.48 -10.84 20.34
N TRP A 180 3.41 -9.97 20.72
CA TRP A 180 3.36 -9.34 22.03
C TRP A 180 2.11 -8.44 22.16
N PRO A 181 1.64 -8.15 23.39
CA PRO A 181 0.48 -7.29 23.61
C PRO A 181 0.60 -5.92 22.91
N ALA A 182 -0.51 -5.40 22.41
CA ALA A 182 -0.55 -4.11 21.73
C ALA A 182 -0.04 -2.98 22.65
N ILE A 183 0.79 -2.11 22.09
CA ILE A 183 1.26 -0.88 22.75
C ILE A 183 0.38 0.27 22.25
N LYS A 184 -0.21 1.04 23.17
CA LYS A 184 -1.09 2.16 22.80
C LYS A 184 -0.28 3.45 22.71
N ALA A 185 -0.45 4.19 21.62
CA ALA A 185 0.10 5.53 21.45
C ALA A 185 -0.95 6.49 20.86
N PRO A 186 -0.91 7.79 21.23
CA PRO A 186 -1.81 8.80 20.66
C PRO A 186 -1.47 9.09 19.20
N MET A 187 -2.46 9.39 18.37
CA MET A 187 -2.18 9.94 17.03
C MET A 187 -1.64 11.37 17.17
N SER A 188 -0.62 11.69 16.37
CA SER A 188 -0.06 13.03 16.25
C SER A 188 -0.64 13.68 14.99
N PHE A 189 -1.26 14.86 15.14
CA PHE A 189 -1.87 15.63 14.06
C PHE A 189 -1.03 16.88 13.75
#